data_AF-A0A1H2CIN8-F1
#
_entry.id   AF-A0A1H2CIN8-F1
#
_cell.length_a   1.000
_cell.length_b   1.000
_cell.length_c   1.000
_cell.angle_alpha   90.00
_cell.angle_beta   90.00
_cell.angle_gamma   90.00
#
_symmetry.space_group_name_H-M   'P 1'
#
loop_
_entity.id
_entity.type
_entity.pdbx_description
1 polymer ?
#
loop_
_entity_poly.entity_id
_entity_poly.type
_entity_poly.pdbx_seq_one_letter_code
_entity_poly.pdbx_strand_id
1 'polypeptide(L)'
;MAAFVWDRVDRFRRMVVSGEVRVDPPILEAAAGACDELQDRLRQSSRNIEPETEVAMAGLPGWSTRGALESLMWAWNDDATRFATYLGSMGDALNGCARDYRHTDHANAALFDIRGR
;
A
#
# COMPACT_ATOMS: atom_id res chain seq x y z
N MET A 1 16.25 10.93 -5.57
CA MET A 1 15.37 9.95 -4.88
C MET A 1 14.51 9.11 -5.82
N ALA A 2 13.98 9.65 -6.92
CA ALA A 2 13.18 8.88 -7.89
C ALA A 2 13.93 7.73 -8.59
N ALA A 3 15.24 7.87 -8.85
CA ALA A 3 16.04 6.85 -9.55
C ALA A 3 16.17 5.51 -8.80
N PHE A 4 16.03 5.52 -7.46
CA PHE A 4 16.18 4.31 -6.64
C PHE A 4 14.94 3.40 -6.68
N VAL A 5 13.76 4.00 -6.89
CA VAL A 5 12.49 3.27 -6.95
C VAL A 5 12.37 2.51 -8.28
N TRP A 6 12.80 3.12 -9.39
CA TRP A 6 12.76 2.51 -10.72
C TRP A 6 13.77 1.36 -10.91
N ASP A 7 14.97 1.46 -10.31
CA ASP A 7 15.96 0.36 -10.34
C ASP A 7 15.45 -0.90 -9.63
N ARG A 8 14.65 -0.76 -8.56
CA ARG A 8 13.99 -1.90 -7.90
C ARG A 8 12.93 -2.53 -8.79
N VAL A 9 12.10 -1.73 -9.46
CA VAL A 9 11.03 -2.21 -10.35
C VAL A 9 11.59 -2.99 -11.55
N ASP A 10 12.69 -2.52 -12.15
CA ASP A 10 13.35 -3.25 -13.26
C ASP A 10 14.07 -4.53 -12.82
N ARG A 11 14.41 -4.64 -11.54
CA ARG A 11 14.96 -5.87 -10.94
C ARG A 11 13.87 -6.92 -10.75
N PHE A 12 12.69 -6.51 -10.30
CA PHE A 12 11.50 -7.37 -10.23
C PHE A 12 11.13 -7.95 -11.59
N ARG A 13 11.13 -7.12 -12.64
CA ARG A 13 10.77 -7.57 -14.00
C ARG A 13 11.74 -8.62 -14.57
N ARG A 14 13.00 -8.62 -14.13
CA ARG A 14 14.03 -9.59 -14.57
C ARG A 14 14.01 -10.94 -13.83
N MET A 15 13.38 -11.03 -12.65
CA MET A 15 13.33 -12.31 -11.90
C MET A 15 12.28 -13.32 -12.43
N VAL A 16 11.31 -12.89 -13.25
CA VAL A 16 10.18 -13.73 -13.70
C VAL A 16 10.50 -14.61 -14.93
N VAL A 17 11.74 -14.59 -15.44
CA VAL A 17 12.09 -15.19 -16.76
C VAL A 17 12.53 -16.67 -16.69
N SER A 18 12.55 -17.32 -15.54
CA SER A 18 12.76 -18.77 -15.43
C SER A 18 11.54 -19.41 -14.76
N GLY A 19 11.04 -20.54 -15.28
CA GLY A 19 9.76 -21.18 -14.92
C GLY A 19 9.62 -21.70 -13.47
N GLU A 20 10.45 -21.22 -12.54
CA GLU A 20 10.35 -21.48 -11.11
C GLU A 20 9.98 -20.16 -10.40
N VAL A 21 8.75 -20.09 -9.87
CA VAL A 21 8.31 -18.92 -9.09
C VAL A 21 9.03 -18.95 -7.74
N ARG A 22 10.14 -18.23 -7.63
CA ARG A 22 10.80 -17.99 -6.34
C ARG A 22 10.25 -16.73 -5.70
N VAL A 23 9.60 -16.90 -4.57
CA VAL A 23 9.14 -15.79 -3.74
C VAL A 23 10.27 -15.40 -2.80
N ASP A 24 10.55 -14.10 -2.69
CA ASP A 24 11.53 -13.53 -1.77
C ASP A 24 10.76 -12.81 -0.64
N PRO A 25 10.63 -13.39 0.56
CA PRO A 25 9.84 -12.82 1.65
C PRO A 25 10.28 -11.39 2.04
N PRO A 26 11.60 -11.08 2.19
CA PRO A 26 12.06 -9.69 2.36
C PRO A 26 11.51 -8.68 1.35
N ILE A 27 11.35 -9.08 0.09
CA ILE A 27 10.83 -8.21 -0.96
C ILE A 27 9.33 -7.95 -0.74
N LEU A 28 8.57 -8.96 -0.35
CA LEU A 28 7.15 -8.82 -0.03
C LEU A 28 6.92 -7.94 1.20
N GLU A 29 7.74 -8.10 2.24
CA GLU A 29 7.70 -7.25 3.44
C GLU A 29 8.05 -5.80 3.13
N ALA A 30 9.04 -5.57 2.26
CA ALA A 30 9.37 -4.21 1.82
C ALA A 30 8.23 -3.57 1.02
N ALA A 31 7.53 -4.35 0.19
CA ALA A 31 6.35 -3.89 -0.53
C ALA A 31 5.18 -3.61 0.42
N ALA A 32 4.96 -4.45 1.44
CA ALA A 32 3.94 -4.24 2.46
C ALA A 32 4.21 -2.94 3.24
N GLY A 33 5.45 -2.71 3.67
CA GLY A 33 5.83 -1.45 4.34
C GLY A 33 5.64 -0.21 3.47
N ALA A 34 5.83 -0.34 2.14
CA ALA A 34 5.51 0.75 1.22
C ALA A 34 4.00 1.02 1.13
N CYS A 35 3.15 -0.01 1.23
CA CYS A 35 1.70 0.16 1.32
C CYS A 35 1.30 0.91 2.59
N ASP A 36 1.92 0.58 3.73
CA ASP A 36 1.68 1.27 5.02
C ASP A 36 2.09 2.75 4.94
N GLU A 37 3.29 3.05 4.41
CA GLU A 37 3.76 4.43 4.24
C GLU A 37 2.81 5.24 3.35
N LEU A 38 2.33 4.65 2.25
CA LEU A 38 1.37 5.31 1.35
C LEU A 38 0.02 5.52 2.03
N GLN A 39 -0.45 4.57 2.83
CA GLN A 39 -1.68 4.69 3.60
C GLN A 39 -1.60 5.87 4.58
N ASP A 40 -0.50 5.98 5.32
CA ASP A 40 -0.30 7.07 6.29
C ASP A 40 -0.19 8.43 5.61
N ARG A 41 0.52 8.51 4.48
CA ARG A 41 0.61 9.75 3.68
C ARG A 41 -0.75 10.19 3.16
N LEU A 42 -1.59 9.25 2.71
CA LEU A 42 -2.93 9.55 2.21
C LEU A 42 -3.85 10.04 3.33
N ARG A 43 -3.80 9.41 4.50
CA ARG A 43 -4.53 9.85 5.71
C ARG A 43 -4.09 11.25 6.15
N GLN A 44 -2.79 11.53 6.14
CA GLN A 44 -2.27 12.85 6.49
C GLN A 44 -2.71 13.91 5.48
N SER A 45 -2.65 13.62 4.19
CA SER A 45 -3.09 14.54 3.15
C SER A 45 -4.56 14.92 3.30
N SER A 46 -5.41 13.94 3.64
CA SER A 46 -6.85 14.18 3.83
C SER A 46 -7.12 15.09 5.04
N ARG A 47 -6.43 14.86 6.16
CA ARG A 47 -6.53 15.70 7.36
C ARG A 47 -6.06 17.15 7.16
N ASN A 48 -5.14 17.39 6.23
CA ASN A 48 -4.63 18.74 5.96
C ASN A 48 -5.61 19.58 5.13
N ILE A 49 -6.39 18.95 4.24
CA ILE A 49 -7.28 19.65 3.30
C ILE A 49 -8.60 20.06 3.97
N GLU A 50 -9.09 19.26 4.92
CA GLU A 50 -10.38 19.48 5.58
C GLU A 50 -10.48 20.84 6.29
N PRO A 51 -9.53 21.27 7.15
CA PRO A 51 -9.62 22.56 7.83
C PRO A 51 -9.58 23.77 6.89
N GLU A 52 -8.72 23.72 5.86
CA GLU A 52 -8.61 24.80 4.88
C GLU A 52 -9.89 24.94 4.06
N THR A 53 -10.51 23.80 3.71
CA THR A 53 -11.76 23.76 2.95
C THR A 53 -12.93 24.24 3.81
N GLU A 54 -12.99 23.87 5.09
CA GLU A 54 -14.00 24.36 6.03
C GLU A 54 -13.95 25.89 6.19
N VAL A 55 -12.75 26.46 6.35
CA VAL A 55 -12.55 27.91 6.43
C VAL A 55 -13.01 28.59 5.14
N ALA A 56 -12.68 28.04 3.98
CA ALA A 56 -13.12 28.56 2.69
C ALA A 56 -14.66 28.51 2.55
N MET A 57 -15.30 27.42 2.96
CA MET A 57 -16.75 27.28 2.94
C MET A 57 -17.45 28.27 3.88
N ALA A 58 -16.87 28.56 5.05
CA ALA A 58 -17.40 29.55 6.00
C ALA A 58 -17.42 30.97 5.42
N GLY A 59 -16.47 31.30 4.54
CA GLY A 59 -16.41 32.58 3.82
C GLY A 59 -17.39 32.72 2.65
N LEU A 60 -18.15 31.67 2.30
CA LEU A 60 -19.00 31.61 1.11
C LEU A 60 -20.50 31.41 1.39
N PRO A 61 -21.13 32.08 2.38
CA PRO A 61 -22.55 31.90 2.65
C PRO A 61 -23.41 32.40 1.48
N GLY A 62 -24.32 31.56 0.99
CA GLY A 62 -25.23 31.90 -0.12
C GLY A 62 -24.63 31.77 -1.52
N TRP A 63 -23.35 31.41 -1.64
CA TRP A 63 -22.71 31.16 -2.93
C TRP A 63 -22.85 29.70 -3.35
N SER A 64 -23.17 29.45 -4.62
CA SER A 64 -23.23 28.09 -5.18
C SER A 64 -21.91 27.33 -5.03
N THR A 65 -20.78 28.04 -5.06
CA THR A 65 -19.43 27.50 -4.86
C THR A 65 -19.28 26.75 -3.53
N ARG A 66 -20.01 27.14 -2.48
CA ARG A 66 -19.98 26.44 -1.19
C ARG A 66 -20.41 24.98 -1.33
N GLY A 67 -21.53 24.72 -2.01
CA GLY A 67 -22.03 23.35 -2.20
C GLY A 67 -21.10 22.51 -3.08
N ALA A 68 -20.43 23.14 -4.05
CA ALA A 68 -19.41 22.47 -4.86
C ALA A 68 -18.17 22.08 -4.04
N LEU A 69 -17.71 22.96 -3.15
CA LEU A 69 -16.60 22.67 -2.23
C LEU A 69 -16.95 21.57 -1.23
N GLU A 70 -18.17 21.60 -0.68
CA GLU A 70 -18.65 20.55 0.23
C GLU A 70 -18.71 19.18 -0.45
N SER A 71 -19.25 19.14 -1.68
CA SER A 71 -19.31 17.90 -2.47
C SER A 71 -17.91 17.39 -2.83
N LEU A 72 -16.99 18.28 -3.18
CA LEU A 72 -15.60 17.94 -3.48
C LEU A 72 -14.89 17.38 -2.24
N MET A 73 -15.04 18.03 -1.09
CA MET A 73 -14.45 17.60 0.19
C MET A 73 -14.95 16.20 0.57
N TRP A 74 -16.25 15.97 0.43
CA TRP A 74 -16.84 14.66 0.70
C TRP A 74 -16.31 13.57 -0.24
N ALA A 75 -16.31 13.83 -1.55
CA ALA A 75 -15.83 12.87 -2.54
C ALA A 75 -14.34 12.55 -2.35
N TRP A 76 -13.53 13.57 -2.07
CA TRP A 76 -12.11 13.41 -1.79
C TRP A 76 -11.87 12.51 -0.57
N ASN A 77 -12.59 12.77 0.53
CA ASN A 77 -12.45 11.98 1.75
C ASN A 77 -12.92 10.52 1.58
N ASP A 78 -14.01 10.28 0.83
CA ASP A 78 -14.49 8.93 0.51
C ASP A 78 -13.45 8.17 -0.34
N ASP A 79 -12.96 8.78 -1.42
CA ASP A 79 -11.95 8.16 -2.28
C ASP A 79 -10.64 7.91 -1.54
N ALA A 80 -10.16 8.88 -0.75
CA ALA A 80 -8.95 8.72 0.05
C ALA A 80 -9.10 7.58 1.08
N THR A 81 -10.27 7.46 1.71
CA THR A 81 -10.56 6.36 2.63
C THR A 81 -10.54 5.02 1.92
N ARG A 82 -11.19 4.90 0.76
CA ARG A 82 -11.20 3.66 -0.05
C ARG A 82 -9.80 3.25 -0.49
N PHE A 83 -9.00 4.20 -0.97
CA PHE A 83 -7.61 3.93 -1.35
C PHE A 83 -6.76 3.51 -0.15
N ALA A 84 -6.93 4.16 1.00
CA ALA A 84 -6.23 3.78 2.23
C ALA A 84 -6.60 2.35 2.67
N THR A 85 -7.87 1.97 2.59
CA THR A 85 -8.32 0.60 2.89
C THR A 85 -7.74 -0.41 1.92
N TYR A 86 -7.75 -0.09 0.62
CA TYR A 86 -7.17 -0.96 -0.40
C TYR A 86 -5.67 -1.19 -0.17
N LEU A 87 -4.90 -0.12 0.10
CA LEU A 87 -3.49 -0.22 0.43
C LEU A 87 -3.24 -1.10 1.66
N GLY A 88 -4.05 -0.94 2.72
CA GLY A 88 -3.96 -1.79 3.91
C GLY A 88 -4.19 -3.26 3.57
N SER A 89 -5.24 -3.58 2.81
CA SER A 89 -5.53 -4.96 2.40
C SER A 89 -4.42 -5.58 1.54
N MET A 90 -3.76 -4.79 0.69
CA MET A 90 -2.62 -5.24 -0.10
C MET A 90 -1.40 -5.49 0.78
N GLY A 91 -1.10 -4.60 1.73
CA GLY A 91 -0.02 -4.77 2.70
C GLY A 91 -0.19 -6.04 3.53
N ASP A 92 -1.40 -6.28 4.04
CA ASP A 92 -1.74 -7.49 4.79
C ASP A 92 -1.55 -8.77 3.94
N ALA A 93 -1.99 -8.74 2.67
CA ALA A 93 -1.83 -9.87 1.77
C ALA A 93 -0.35 -10.17 1.46
N LEU A 94 0.48 -9.14 1.27
CA LEU A 94 1.92 -9.28 1.02
C LEU A 94 2.64 -9.85 2.25
N ASN A 95 2.34 -9.35 3.45
CA ASN A 95 2.87 -9.88 4.71
C ASN A 95 2.43 -11.31 4.96
N GLY A 96 1.15 -11.62 4.70
CA GLY A 96 0.61 -12.98 4.78
C GLY A 96 1.38 -13.93 3.85
N CYS A 97 1.57 -13.54 2.59
CA CYS A 97 2.31 -14.33 1.61
C CYS A 97 3.78 -14.55 2.04
N ALA A 98 4.46 -13.52 2.56
CA ALA A 98 5.82 -13.63 3.07
C ALA A 98 5.92 -14.64 4.22
N ARG A 99 4.97 -14.59 5.16
CA ARG A 99 4.89 -15.50 6.30
C ARG A 99 4.63 -16.94 5.87
N ASP A 100 3.66 -17.14 4.99
CA ASP A 100 3.26 -18.47 4.54
C ASP A 100 4.37 -19.14 3.72
N TYR A 101 5.11 -18.35 2.93
CA TYR A 101 6.29 -18.84 2.22
C TYR A 101 7.39 -19.30 3.19
N ARG A 102 7.76 -18.48 4.19
CA ARG A 102 8.75 -18.88 5.21
C ARG A 102 8.32 -20.16 5.94
N HIS A 103 7.05 -20.23 6.34
CA HIS A 103 6.53 -21.40 7.04
C HIS A 103 6.66 -22.68 6.20
N THR A 104 6.27 -22.60 4.92
CA THR A 104 6.34 -23.72 3.99
C THR A 104 7.78 -24.13 3.71
N ASP A 105 8.69 -23.16 3.53
CA ASP A 105 10.11 -23.42 3.29
C ASP A 105 10.77 -24.12 4.49
N HIS A 106 10.50 -23.64 5.72
CA HIS A 106 10.96 -24.29 6.95
C HIS A 106 10.40 -25.71 7.12
N ALA A 107 9.10 -25.91 6.86
CA ALA A 107 8.46 -27.22 6.97
C ALA A 107 9.05 -28.22 5.96
N ASN A 108 9.28 -27.77 4.72
CA ASN A 108 9.92 -28.59 3.69
C ASN A 108 11.36 -28.94 4.07
N ALA A 109 12.15 -27.97 4.53
CA ALA A 109 13.53 -28.20 4.99
C ALA A 109 13.59 -29.27 6.09
N ALA A 110 12.69 -29.21 7.08
CA ALA A 110 12.61 -30.20 8.15
C ALA A 110 12.25 -31.61 7.63
N LEU A 111 11.33 -31.72 6.66
CA LEU A 111 10.95 -33.00 6.06
C LEU A 111 12.10 -33.64 5.25
N PHE A 112 12.94 -32.84 4.61
CA PHE A 112 14.10 -33.34 3.85
C PHE A 112 15.29 -33.68 4.77
N ASP A 113 15.51 -32.96 5.86
CA ASP A 113 16.56 -33.27 6.86
C ASP A 113 16.28 -34.60 7.58
N ILE A 114 15.00 -34.93 7.83
CA ILE A 114 14.59 -36.19 8.47
C ILE A 114 14.76 -37.40 7.53
N ARG A 115 14.66 -37.22 6.21
CA ARG A 115 14.77 -38.32 5.22
C ARG A 115 16.20 -38.60 4.75
N GLY A 116 17.17 -37.78 5.15
CA GLY A 116 18.59 -37.93 4.80
C GLY A 116 19.43 -38.73 5.79
N ARG A 117 18.84 -39.29 6.85
CA ARG A 117 19.50 -40.19 7.81
C ARG A 117 19.05 -41.63 7.68
#